data_AF-A0A1I1W2I6-F1
#
_entry.id   AF-A0A1I1W2I6-F1
#
_cell.length_a   1.000
_cell.length_b   1.000
_cell.length_c   1.000
_cell.angle_alpha   90.00
_cell.angle_beta   90.00
_cell.angle_gamma   90.00
#
_symmetry.space_group_name_H-M   'P 1'
#
loop_
_entity.id
_entity.type
_entity.pdbx_description
1 polymer ?
#
loop_
_entity_poly.entity_id
_entity_poly.type
_entity_poly.pdbx_seq_one_letter_code
_entity_poly.pdbx_strand_id
1 'polypeptide(L)' 'MIYKTYTTEAENAAQLKSGLDTFFATNEDIEIISTDQSYSAADKKILFTIIYKEPTAKNRIGGFSSR' A
#
# COMPACT_ATOMS: atom_id res chain seq x y z
N MET A 1 -16.40 -2.24 3.51
CA MET A 1 -14.96 -2.37 3.19
C MET A 1 -14.52 -1.06 2.56
N ILE A 2 -13.42 -0.48 3.05
CA ILE A 2 -12.94 0.84 2.59
C ILE A 2 -11.68 0.58 1.74
N TYR A 3 -11.72 1.01 0.48
CA TYR A 3 -10.55 1.00 -0.40
C TYR A 3 -9.73 2.26 -0.12
N LYS A 4 -8.40 2.10 -0.07
CA LYS A 4 -7.45 3.19 0.07
C LYS A 4 -6.53 3.24 -1.15
N THR A 5 -6.03 4.43 -1.43
CA THR A 5 -5.11 4.67 -2.54
C THR A 5 -3.83 5.27 -1.98
N TYR A 6 -2.70 4.70 -2.36
CA TYR A 6 -1.37 5.23 -2.09
C TYR A 6 -0.74 5.62 -3.43
N THR A 7 -0.16 6.82 -3.50
CA THR A 7 0.52 7.31 -4.69
C THR A 7 1.89 7.84 -4.28
N THR A 8 2.92 7.49 -5.05
CA THR A 8 4.28 7.96 -4.84
C THR A 8 4.93 8.38 -6.15
N GLU A 9 5.75 9.42 -6.10
CA GLU A 9 6.58 9.89 -7.19
C GLU A 9 8.04 9.59 -6.88
N ALA A 10 8.79 9.13 -7.87
CA ALA A 10 10.21 8.84 -7.75
C ALA A 10 10.97 9.25 -9.03
N GLU A 11 12.17 9.78 -8.88
CA GLU A 11 13.02 10.15 -10.02
C GLU A 11 13.81 8.95 -10.57
N ASN A 12 13.92 7.88 -9.78
CA ASN A 12 14.62 6.65 -10.15
C ASN A 12 14.07 5.44 -9.40
N ALA A 13 14.45 4.24 -9.87
CA ALA A 13 13.99 2.97 -9.30
C ALA A 13 14.38 2.77 -7.82
N ALA A 14 15.53 3.31 -7.39
CA ALA A 14 15.99 3.18 -6.01
C ALA A 14 15.10 3.99 -5.04
N GLN A 15 14.74 5.21 -5.42
CA GLN A 15 13.78 6.03 -4.67
C GLN A 15 12.39 5.38 -4.63
N LEU A 16 11.91 4.85 -5.76
CA LEU A 16 10.63 4.15 -5.79
C LEU A 16 10.63 2.97 -4.84
N LYS A 17 11.68 2.14 -4.89
CA LYS A 17 11.83 0.98 -4.00
C LYS A 17 11.81 1.42 -2.53
N SER A 18 12.57 2.46 -2.17
CA SER A 18 12.58 2.96 -0.79
C SER A 18 11.20 3.45 -0.32
N GLY A 19 10.44 4.11 -1.19
CA GLY A 19 9.07 4.56 -0.89
C GLY A 19 8.11 3.39 -0.70
N LEU A 20 8.20 2.37 -1.55
CA LEU A 20 7.40 1.15 -1.45
C LEU A 20 7.75 0.35 -0.20
N ASP A 21 9.04 0.17 0.10
CA ASP A 21 9.50 -0.52 1.31
C ASP A 21 8.94 0.16 2.57
N THR A 22 8.95 1.50 2.61
CA THR A 22 8.36 2.29 3.72
C THR A 22 6.84 2.12 3.79
N PHE A 23 6.17 2.14 2.64
CA PHE A 23 4.72 1.95 2.56
C PHE A 23 4.28 0.59 3.11
N PHE A 24 4.94 -0.49 2.69
CA PHE A 24 4.64 -1.85 3.17
C PHE A 24 5.04 -2.07 4.62
N ALA A 25 6.11 -1.44 5.10
CA ALA A 25 6.48 -1.48 6.53
C ALA A 25 5.47 -0.74 7.42
N THR A 26 4.82 0.30 6.91
CA THR A 26 3.82 1.07 7.66
C THR A 26 2.43 0.43 7.62
N ASN A 27 2.12 -0.27 6.53
CA ASN A 27 0.81 -0.85 6.28
C ASN A 27 0.94 -2.38 6.25
N GLU A 28 1.11 -2.98 7.43
CA GLU A 28 1.11 -4.43 7.58
C GLU A 28 -0.30 -5.00 7.31
N ASP A 29 -0.37 -6.22 6.78
CA ASP A 29 -1.59 -6.98 6.50
C ASP A 29 -2.56 -6.37 5.46
N ILE A 30 -2.12 -5.42 4.63
CA ILE A 30 -2.95 -4.92 3.51
C ILE A 30 -3.08 -5.93 2.37
N GLU A 31 -4.21 -5.91 1.68
CA GLU A 31 -4.40 -6.64 0.43
C GLU A 31 -4.39 -5.66 -0.74
N ILE A 32 -3.45 -5.87 -1.65
CA ILE A 32 -3.30 -5.07 -2.87
C ILE A 32 -4.36 -5.53 -3.87
N ILE A 33 -5.14 -4.58 -4.37
CA ILE A 33 -6.21 -4.81 -5.35
C ILE A 33 -5.71 -4.51 -6.76
N SER A 34 -5.00 -3.40 -6.93
CA SER A 34 -4.45 -2.98 -8.21
C SER A 34 -3.22 -2.11 -8.00
N THR A 35 -2.30 -2.18 -8.95
CA THR A 35 -1.14 -1.29 -9.01
C THR A 35 -1.05 -0.72 -10.42
N ASP A 36 -0.72 0.56 -10.52
CA ASP A 36 -0.44 1.24 -11.78
C ASP A 36 0.90 1.96 -11.69
N GLN A 37 1.66 1.93 -12.78
CA GLN A 37 2.92 2.65 -12.91
C GLN A 37 2.92 3.43 -14.22
N SER A 38 3.18 4.72 -14.12
CA SER A 38 3.41 5.58 -15.28
C SER A 38 4.77 6.26 -15.18
N TYR A 39 5.38 6.50 -16.33
CA TYR A 39 6.64 7.22 -16.45
C TYR A 39 6.43 8.45 -17.32
N SER A 40 6.66 9.63 -16.76
CA SER A 40 6.72 10.87 -17.53
C SER A 40 8.14 11.03 -18.07
N ALA A 41 8.32 10.88 -19.38
CA ALA A 41 9.60 11.14 -20.04
C ALA A 41 9.98 12.63 -20.01
N ALA A 42 8.97 13.53 -19.94
CA ALA A 42 9.18 14.98 -19.86
C ALA A 42 9.75 15.39 -18.49
N ASP A 43 9.18 14.85 -17.41
CA ASP A 43 9.58 15.18 -16.03
C ASP A 43 10.64 14.22 -15.47
N LYS A 44 10.96 13.16 -16.21
CA LYS A 44 11.81 12.03 -15.78
C LYS A 44 11.40 11.44 -14.43
N LYS A 45 10.09 11.40 -14.19
CA LYS A 45 9.49 10.89 -12.95
C LYS A 45 8.70 9.62 -13.21
N ILE A 46 8.77 8.72 -12.24
CA ILE A 46 7.94 7.53 -12.13
C ILE A 46 6.84 7.86 -11.13
N LEU A 47 5.58 7.74 -11.56
CA LEU A 47 4.42 7.81 -10.69
C LEU A 47 3.91 6.38 -10.48
N PHE A 48 3.78 5.97 -9.23
CA PHE A 48 3.30 4.66 -8.86
C PHE A 48 2.09 4.77 -7.94
N THR A 49 1.02 4.08 -8.29
CA THR A 49 -0.25 4.10 -7.58
C THR A 49 -0.64 2.70 -7.15
N ILE A 50 -1.04 2.55 -5.89
CA ILE A 50 -1.51 1.30 -5.29
C ILE A 50 -2.92 1.53 -4.78
N ILE A 51 -3.85 0.70 -5.24
CA ILE A 51 -5.17 0.57 -4.65
C ILE A 51 -5.12 -0.65 -3.75
N TYR A 52 -5.36 -0.45 -2.47
CA TYR A 52 -5.30 -1.50 -1.47
C TYR A 52 -6.52 -1.45 -0.56
N LYS A 53 -6.77 -2.55 0.14
CA LYS A 53 -7.70 -2.61 1.25
C LYS A 53 -6.94 -2.97 2.51
N GLU A 54 -7.31 -2.32 3.60
CA GLU A 54 -6.91 -2.76 4.92
C GLU A 54 -7.71 -4.01 5.28
N PRO A 55 -7.11 -4.95 6.01
CA PRO A 55 -7.84 -6.10 6.49
C PRO A 55 -8.95 -5.55 7.37
N THR A 56 -10.21 -5.90 7.08
CA THR A 56 -11.29 -5.70 8.03
C THR A 56 -10.82 -6.33 9.32
N ALA A 57 -10.55 -5.51 10.35
CA ALA A 57 -10.09 -5.96 11.64
C ALA A 57 -10.86 -7.22 11.95
N LYS A 58 -10.18 -8.39 11.93
CA LYS A 58 -10.82 -9.64 12.33
C LYS A 58 -11.38 -9.29 13.69
N ASN A 59 -12.72 -9.29 13.79
CA ASN A 59 -13.38 -9.25 15.08
C ASN A 59 -12.61 -10.27 15.91
N ARG A 60 -11.80 -9.79 16.87
CA ARG A 60 -11.35 -10.63 17.96
C ARG A 60 -12.65 -10.95 18.65
N ILE A 61 -13.32 -12.00 18.19
CA ILE A 61 -14.43 -12.60 18.90
C ILE A 61 -13.80 -12.91 20.24
N GLY A 62 -14.19 -12.16 21.27
CA GLY A 62 -13.93 -12.51 22.65
C GLY A 62 -14.58 -13.86 22.89
N GLY A 63 -13.89 -14.93 22.53
CA GLY A 63 -14.32 -16.30 22.67
C GLY A 63 -13.98 -16.76 24.07
N PHE A 64 -14.92 -16.52 24.98
CA PHE A 64 -15.14 -17.25 26.24
C PHE A 64 -13.90 -17.81 26.96
N SER A 65 -13.30 -17.04 27.87
CA SER A 65 -12.72 -17.66 29.08
C SER A 65 -13.89 -18.03 29.99
N SER A 66 -14.53 -19.17 29.71
CA SER A 66 -15.44 -19.78 30.68
C SER A 66 -14.63 -20.42 31.79
N ARG A 67 -14.76 -19.83 32.99
CA ARG A 67 -14.51 -20.37 34.33
C ARG A 67 -13.08 -20.69 34.72
#